data_AF-A0A7W8RTD1-F1
#
_entry.id   AF-A0A7W8RTD1-F1
#
_cell.length_a   1.000
_cell.length_b   1.000
_cell.length_c   1.000
_cell.angle_alpha   90.00
_cell.angle_beta   90.00
_cell.angle_gamma   90.00
#
_symmetry.space_group_name_H-M   'P 1'
#
loop_
_entity.id
_entity.type
_entity.pdbx_description
1 polymer ?
#
loop_
_entity_poly.entity_id
_entity_poly.type
_entity_poly.pdbx_seq_one_letter_code
_entity_poly.pdbx_strand_id
1 'polypeptide(L)'
;MSVTGGTTIANDGAGNLTLRADAYGIDNGGSVTNLGALDWSKSTGAFSALYDMNGTYGAGTQLTNMAWTPAPYSGLLTQSTAYKLVNSLTDLKSVASDLAGNYALGKDINASATSDGSYAPLGNSVTPFMGQFDGQAHTVSSLTLQPWAPADQNSPQLMGMFGVIGSKGVVRNLNVQGTGVFAEPYNAPYGFMGMLAGMNSGTVVGVNASGNLNSNVTAFGLDATVAGGLLGANAGTVLRSSSSVSVIAGNVLGGLVGANSGLITQSFSSGSVESLSYGNQGAGGLVGYNTGVINQSYSTSPTLLRGYCRGPSYTPCGGAGLVIVNEGTISQSFATGPVTQPFYQPIGIARTNNGTITNDVYWDKNTTTAAVGVVYGTPIPASNGLTTAQMSTPASFVSYDFSPTGVWAMPNGATHPVLRWQLGQ
;
A
#
# COMPACT_ATOMS: atom_id res chain seq x y z
N MET A 1 -2.62 -22.09 25.54
CA MET A 1 -1.23 -22.63 25.59
C MET A 1 -0.54 -22.11 26.85
N SER A 2 0.24 -22.92 27.56
CA SER A 2 0.98 -22.48 28.74
C SER A 2 2.44 -22.95 28.74
N VAL A 3 3.33 -22.11 29.28
CA VAL A 3 4.71 -22.50 29.62
C VAL A 3 4.75 -22.75 31.12
N THR A 4 5.21 -23.93 31.52
CA THR A 4 5.25 -24.37 32.93
C THR A 4 6.23 -23.52 33.75
N GLY A 5 5.89 -23.28 35.02
CA GLY A 5 6.78 -22.59 35.95
C GLY A 5 8.13 -23.31 36.13
N GLY A 6 9.20 -22.54 36.27
CA GLY A 6 10.57 -23.05 36.38
C GLY A 6 11.20 -23.55 35.08
N THR A 7 10.47 -23.49 33.95
CA THR A 7 11.00 -23.83 32.63
C THR A 7 11.56 -22.59 31.94
N THR A 8 12.72 -22.73 31.30
CA THR A 8 13.27 -21.72 30.38
C THR A 8 13.30 -22.29 28.96
N ILE A 9 12.65 -21.61 28.03
CA ILE A 9 12.80 -21.85 26.60
C ILE A 9 13.74 -20.77 26.07
N ALA A 10 14.91 -21.18 25.59
CA ALA A 10 15.94 -20.26 25.11
C ALA A 10 16.28 -20.54 23.64
N ASN A 11 16.68 -19.49 22.92
CA ASN A 11 17.26 -19.61 21.58
C ASN A 11 18.52 -18.75 21.48
N ASP A 12 19.62 -19.37 21.06
CA ASP A 12 20.92 -18.71 20.82
C ASP A 12 21.22 -18.57 19.31
N GLY A 13 20.29 -19.01 18.44
CA GLY A 13 20.41 -18.92 16.99
C GLY A 13 19.46 -17.90 16.35
N ALA A 14 19.15 -18.11 15.07
CA ALA A 14 18.26 -17.23 14.29
C ALA A 14 16.78 -17.66 14.24
N GLY A 15 16.42 -18.71 15.00
CA GLY A 15 15.08 -19.29 14.98
C GLY A 15 14.00 -18.37 15.55
N ASN A 16 12.81 -18.43 14.95
CA ASN A 16 11.63 -17.77 15.48
C ASN A 16 10.79 -18.75 16.31
N LEU A 17 10.19 -18.28 17.41
CA LEU A 17 9.21 -19.04 18.18
C LEU A 17 7.83 -18.39 18.06
N THR A 18 6.82 -19.20 17.79
CA THR A 18 5.43 -18.77 17.78
C THR A 18 4.63 -19.60 18.77
N LEU A 19 4.12 -18.96 19.82
CA LEU A 19 3.16 -19.56 20.75
C LEU A 19 1.75 -19.20 20.29
N ARG A 20 0.94 -20.17 19.92
CA ARG A 20 -0.40 -19.93 19.36
C ARG A 20 -1.45 -20.58 20.25
N ALA A 21 -2.39 -19.78 20.74
CA ALA A 21 -3.47 -20.29 21.59
C ALA A 21 -4.47 -21.15 20.80
N ASP A 22 -4.71 -20.81 19.54
CA ASP A 22 -5.61 -21.55 18.65
C ASP A 22 -5.03 -21.71 17.24
N ALA A 23 -5.02 -22.95 16.76
CA ALA A 23 -4.53 -23.33 15.44
C ALA A 23 -5.59 -23.12 14.33
N TYR A 24 -6.87 -23.00 14.67
CA TYR A 24 -7.97 -23.00 13.70
C TYR A 24 -8.58 -21.63 13.40
N GLY A 25 -8.15 -20.57 14.09
CA GLY A 25 -8.69 -19.21 13.92
C GLY A 25 -10.16 -19.09 14.37
N ILE A 26 -10.50 -19.70 15.50
CA ILE A 26 -11.79 -19.66 16.17
C ILE A 26 -11.59 -18.90 17.49
N ASP A 27 -12.31 -17.79 17.66
CA ASP A 27 -12.27 -16.96 18.88
C ASP A 27 -12.97 -17.68 20.06
N ASN A 28 -12.27 -18.62 20.71
CA ASN A 28 -12.82 -19.51 21.72
C ASN A 28 -12.33 -19.22 23.14
N GLY A 29 -11.71 -18.07 23.39
CA GLY A 29 -11.09 -17.73 24.67
C GLY A 29 -9.62 -18.16 24.77
N GLY A 30 -9.01 -18.57 23.66
CA GLY A 30 -7.65 -19.06 23.59
C GLY A 30 -6.65 -18.08 24.20
N SER A 31 -6.04 -18.48 25.32
CA SER A 31 -5.05 -17.66 26.03
C SER A 31 -3.63 -18.23 25.90
N VAL A 32 -2.62 -17.36 25.97
CA VAL A 32 -1.21 -17.75 26.10
C VAL A 32 -0.68 -17.30 27.46
N THR A 33 -0.30 -18.25 28.31
CA THR A 33 0.20 -17.94 29.66
C THR A 33 1.60 -18.51 29.86
N ASN A 34 2.60 -17.65 29.89
CA ASN A 34 3.96 -18.01 30.27
C ASN A 34 4.14 -17.86 31.79
N LEU A 35 4.38 -18.98 32.49
CA LEU A 35 4.73 -19.00 33.91
C LEU A 35 6.24 -19.23 34.15
N GLY A 36 7.02 -19.40 33.08
CA GLY A 36 8.47 -19.58 33.10
C GLY A 36 9.20 -18.40 32.46
N ALA A 37 10.31 -18.71 31.77
CA ALA A 37 11.11 -17.73 31.05
C ALA A 37 11.20 -18.05 29.54
N LEU A 38 11.06 -17.01 28.72
CA LEU A 38 11.42 -17.03 27.30
C LEU A 38 12.70 -16.19 27.14
N ASP A 39 13.81 -16.84 26.77
CA ASP A 39 15.13 -16.20 26.67
C ASP A 39 15.60 -16.10 25.22
N TRP A 40 15.41 -14.92 24.64
CA TRP A 40 15.90 -14.52 23.32
C TRP A 40 17.07 -13.54 23.41
N SER A 41 17.72 -13.41 24.58
CA SER A 41 18.78 -12.44 24.82
C SER A 41 20.04 -12.64 23.96
N LYS A 42 20.25 -13.86 23.46
CA LYS A 42 21.34 -14.20 22.54
C LYS A 42 20.86 -14.50 21.11
N SER A 43 19.55 -14.45 20.88
CA SER A 43 18.91 -14.76 19.61
C SER A 43 19.02 -13.60 18.63
N THR A 44 19.14 -13.91 17.34
CA THR A 44 18.84 -12.96 16.24
C THR A 44 17.43 -13.16 15.66
N GLY A 45 16.76 -14.24 16.02
CA GLY A 45 15.35 -14.46 15.72
C GLY A 45 14.43 -13.67 16.63
N ALA A 46 13.12 -13.79 16.41
CA ALA A 46 12.06 -13.15 17.18
C ALA A 46 11.14 -14.19 17.82
N PHE A 47 10.31 -13.76 18.76
CA PHE A 47 9.21 -14.60 19.23
C PHE A 47 7.89 -13.85 19.27
N SER A 48 6.82 -14.59 19.02
CA SER A 48 5.46 -14.07 19.08
C SER A 48 4.55 -14.95 19.90
N ALA A 49 3.57 -14.31 20.55
CA ALA A 49 2.47 -14.99 21.21
C ALA A 49 1.16 -14.54 20.56
N LEU A 50 0.34 -15.47 20.11
CA LEU A 50 -0.95 -15.20 19.49
C LEU A 50 -2.05 -15.76 20.37
N TYR A 51 -2.91 -14.88 20.84
CA TYR A 51 -4.03 -15.20 21.73
C TYR A 51 -5.31 -14.56 21.20
N ASP A 52 -6.44 -15.15 21.51
CA ASP A 52 -7.74 -14.70 21.02
C ASP A 52 -8.08 -13.29 21.52
N MET A 53 -8.91 -12.55 20.78
CA MET A 53 -9.34 -11.20 21.15
C MET A 53 -10.07 -11.17 22.50
N ASN A 54 -10.79 -12.25 22.81
CA ASN A 54 -11.45 -12.49 24.09
C ASN A 54 -10.61 -13.30 25.10
N GLY A 55 -9.36 -13.64 24.74
CA GLY A 55 -8.40 -14.36 25.56
C GLY A 55 -7.48 -13.43 26.37
N THR A 56 -6.50 -14.03 27.03
CA THR A 56 -5.51 -13.31 27.85
C THR A 56 -4.08 -13.70 27.49
N TYR A 57 -3.17 -12.77 27.77
CA TYR A 57 -1.73 -12.97 27.63
C TYR A 57 -1.02 -12.78 28.97
N GLY A 58 -0.41 -13.84 29.48
CA GLY A 58 0.53 -13.79 30.59
C GLY A 58 1.96 -13.84 30.07
N ALA A 59 2.70 -12.73 30.17
CA ALA A 59 4.02 -12.60 29.54
C ALA A 59 5.13 -13.46 30.19
N GLY A 60 5.04 -13.73 31.50
CA GLY A 60 6.10 -14.36 32.29
C GLY A 60 7.41 -13.55 32.26
N THR A 61 8.54 -14.21 32.48
CA THR A 61 9.86 -13.59 32.26
C THR A 61 10.21 -13.61 30.79
N GLN A 62 10.65 -12.48 30.24
CA GLN A 62 11.10 -12.34 28.86
C GLN A 62 12.43 -11.63 28.81
N LEU A 63 13.41 -12.26 28.17
CA LEU A 63 14.72 -11.67 27.93
C LEU A 63 14.90 -11.47 26.43
N THR A 64 15.22 -10.24 26.03
CA THR A 64 15.43 -9.87 24.63
C THR A 64 16.88 -9.44 24.40
N ASN A 65 17.34 -9.62 23.17
CA ASN A 65 18.66 -9.19 22.73
C ASN A 65 18.62 -7.69 22.44
N MET A 66 19.37 -6.89 23.21
CA MET A 66 19.43 -5.44 23.04
C MET A 66 20.05 -5.00 21.71
N ALA A 67 20.82 -5.87 21.05
CA ALA A 67 21.40 -5.63 19.73
C ALA A 67 20.51 -6.17 18.59
N TRP A 68 19.34 -6.74 18.90
CA TRP A 68 18.44 -7.25 17.88
C TRP A 68 17.93 -6.12 16.99
N THR A 69 17.93 -6.38 15.69
CA THR A 69 17.31 -5.50 14.68
C THR A 69 16.34 -6.32 13.85
N PRO A 70 15.17 -5.77 13.50
CA PRO A 70 14.21 -6.47 12.66
C PRO A 70 14.83 -6.80 11.31
N ALA A 71 14.49 -7.97 10.77
CA ALA A 71 14.88 -8.34 9.42
C ALA A 71 14.35 -7.28 8.43
N PRO A 72 15.12 -6.90 7.38
CA PRO A 72 14.69 -5.94 6.38
C PRO A 72 13.31 -6.31 5.81
N TYR A 73 12.43 -5.31 5.67
CA TYR A 73 11.07 -5.47 5.17
C TYR A 73 10.16 -6.39 6.00
N SER A 74 10.55 -6.79 7.21
CA SER A 74 9.64 -7.55 8.08
C SER A 74 8.49 -6.69 8.59
N GLY A 75 8.75 -5.41 8.91
CA GLY A 75 7.80 -4.57 9.63
C GLY A 75 7.61 -5.00 11.10
N LEU A 76 8.54 -5.77 11.69
CA LEU A 76 8.56 -5.97 13.13
C LEU A 76 9.11 -4.72 13.83
N LEU A 77 8.45 -4.28 14.90
CA LEU A 77 8.98 -3.22 15.78
C LEU A 77 9.83 -3.76 16.92
N THR A 78 9.55 -4.96 17.41
CA THR A 78 10.17 -5.56 18.59
C THR A 78 10.53 -7.03 18.37
N GLN A 79 11.52 -7.53 19.10
CA GLN A 79 11.90 -8.94 19.06
C GLN A 79 10.84 -9.85 19.70
N SER A 80 10.12 -9.33 20.70
CA SER A 80 9.00 -9.97 21.38
C SER A 80 7.72 -9.22 21.04
N THR A 81 6.69 -9.92 20.56
CA THR A 81 5.37 -9.32 20.34
C THR A 81 4.25 -10.28 20.70
N ALA A 82 3.31 -9.82 21.53
CA ALA A 82 2.04 -10.51 21.74
C ALA A 82 0.96 -9.89 20.86
N TYR A 83 0.27 -10.71 20.09
CA TYR A 83 -0.77 -10.33 19.14
C TYR A 83 -2.14 -10.88 19.57
N LYS A 84 -3.15 -10.01 19.56
CA LYS A 84 -4.55 -10.40 19.61
C LYS A 84 -4.97 -10.94 18.24
N LEU A 85 -5.54 -12.14 18.20
CA LEU A 85 -5.99 -12.79 16.97
C LEU A 85 -7.32 -12.21 16.51
N VAL A 86 -7.32 -11.67 15.30
CA VAL A 86 -8.51 -11.25 14.59
C VAL A 86 -9.00 -12.42 13.74
N ASN A 87 -10.07 -13.06 14.19
CA ASN A 87 -10.62 -14.30 13.62
C ASN A 87 -11.98 -14.10 12.95
N SER A 88 -12.60 -12.93 13.12
CA SER A 88 -13.91 -12.63 12.56
C SER A 88 -14.04 -11.17 12.13
N LEU A 89 -15.09 -10.86 11.38
CA LEU A 89 -15.45 -9.46 11.09
C LEU A 89 -15.74 -8.68 12.37
N THR A 90 -16.31 -9.34 13.39
CA THR A 90 -16.56 -8.72 14.70
C THR A 90 -15.26 -8.34 15.38
N ASP A 91 -14.26 -9.22 15.36
CA ASP A 91 -12.92 -8.93 15.90
C ASP A 91 -12.27 -7.78 15.14
N LEU A 92 -12.36 -7.81 13.79
CA LEU A 92 -11.80 -6.77 12.94
C LEU A 92 -12.39 -5.40 13.29
N LYS A 93 -13.70 -5.31 13.48
CA LYS A 93 -14.37 -4.06 13.94
C LYS A 93 -13.94 -3.68 15.36
N SER A 94 -13.68 -4.64 16.23
CA SER A 94 -13.29 -4.43 17.63
C SER A 94 -11.85 -3.91 17.79
N VAL A 95 -11.02 -3.97 16.74
CA VAL A 95 -9.71 -3.28 16.70
C VAL A 95 -9.86 -1.78 16.99
N ALA A 96 -10.99 -1.18 16.61
CA ALA A 96 -11.27 0.23 16.88
C ALA A 96 -11.30 0.59 18.37
N SER A 97 -11.45 -0.39 19.27
CA SER A 97 -11.46 -0.17 20.72
C SER A 97 -10.06 -0.02 21.34
N ASP A 98 -9.00 -0.42 20.63
CA ASP A 98 -7.61 -0.33 21.11
C ASP A 98 -6.66 -0.11 19.91
N LEU A 99 -6.67 1.10 19.36
CA LEU A 99 -5.89 1.47 18.18
C LEU A 99 -4.36 1.45 18.38
N ALA A 100 -3.88 1.23 19.60
CA ALA A 100 -2.46 1.06 19.93
C ALA A 100 -2.04 -0.42 20.08
N GLY A 101 -3.00 -1.34 20.01
CA GLY A 101 -2.78 -2.77 20.19
C GLY A 101 -1.99 -3.44 19.07
N ASN A 102 -1.50 -4.64 19.36
CA ASN A 102 -0.89 -5.52 18.37
C ASN A 102 -1.90 -6.60 17.97
N TYR A 103 -2.17 -6.70 16.67
CA TYR A 103 -3.16 -7.58 16.09
C TYR A 103 -2.53 -8.45 15.02
N ALA A 104 -3.01 -9.67 14.90
CA ALA A 104 -2.68 -10.52 13.78
C ALA A 104 -3.94 -11.23 13.26
N LEU A 105 -4.10 -11.34 11.95
CA LEU A 105 -5.15 -12.21 11.42
C LEU A 105 -4.83 -13.66 11.78
N GLY A 106 -5.82 -14.37 12.33
CA GLY A 106 -5.70 -15.81 12.57
C GLY A 106 -6.13 -16.67 11.39
N LYS A 107 -6.93 -16.10 10.49
CA LYS A 107 -7.40 -16.69 9.24
C LYS A 107 -7.91 -15.60 8.28
N ASP A 108 -8.31 -16.01 7.08
CA ASP A 108 -9.01 -15.14 6.14
C ASP A 108 -10.36 -14.69 6.71
N ILE A 109 -10.70 -13.42 6.49
CA ILE A 109 -11.93 -12.79 6.95
C ILE A 109 -12.80 -12.47 5.75
N ASN A 110 -13.99 -13.08 5.67
CA ASN A 110 -15.02 -12.65 4.73
C ASN A 110 -15.80 -11.48 5.35
N ALA A 111 -15.65 -10.29 4.76
CA ALA A 111 -16.28 -9.06 5.20
C ALA A 111 -17.55 -8.70 4.40
N SER A 112 -18.16 -9.63 3.65
CA SER A 112 -19.33 -9.34 2.79
C SER A 112 -20.52 -8.73 3.54
N ALA A 113 -20.65 -8.99 4.84
CA ALA A 113 -21.70 -8.39 5.68
C ALA A 113 -21.58 -6.86 5.81
N THR A 114 -20.44 -6.27 5.44
CA THR A 114 -20.24 -4.81 5.41
C THR A 114 -20.96 -4.10 4.26
N SER A 115 -21.60 -4.84 3.35
CA SER A 115 -22.42 -4.29 2.26
C SER A 115 -23.59 -3.43 2.75
N ASP A 116 -23.96 -3.56 4.02
CA ASP A 116 -24.96 -2.72 4.71
C ASP A 116 -24.44 -1.32 5.08
N GLY A 117 -23.15 -1.02 4.79
CA GLY A 117 -22.51 0.24 5.15
C GLY A 117 -22.05 0.32 6.61
N SER A 118 -22.07 -0.80 7.35
CA SER A 118 -21.74 -0.85 8.79
C SER A 118 -20.24 -0.85 9.11
N TYR A 119 -19.37 -0.80 8.09
CA TYR A 119 -17.92 -0.76 8.32
C TYR A 119 -17.43 0.68 8.47
N ALA A 120 -17.00 1.01 9.69
CA ALA A 120 -16.24 2.22 9.93
C ALA A 120 -14.74 1.91 9.79
N PRO A 121 -13.95 2.78 9.15
CA PRO A 121 -12.51 2.61 9.04
C PRO A 121 -11.85 2.55 10.42
N LEU A 122 -10.78 1.75 10.53
CA LEU A 122 -9.96 1.68 11.72
C LEU A 122 -9.07 2.93 11.85
N GLY A 123 -9.33 3.72 12.89
CA GLY A 123 -8.66 4.99 13.13
C GLY A 123 -9.08 6.10 12.17
N ASN A 124 -8.79 7.34 12.54
CA ASN A 124 -9.11 8.55 11.76
C ASN A 124 -8.06 9.65 12.00
N SER A 125 -8.29 10.86 11.47
CA SER A 125 -7.37 12.00 11.60
C SER A 125 -7.14 12.48 13.05
N VAL A 126 -8.09 12.21 13.96
CA VAL A 126 -8.00 12.59 15.38
C VAL A 126 -7.38 11.45 16.20
N THR A 127 -7.82 10.21 15.96
CA THR A 127 -7.35 9.00 16.64
C THR A 127 -6.86 7.99 15.60
N PRO A 128 -5.60 8.12 15.12
CA PRO A 128 -5.06 7.23 14.11
C PRO A 128 -4.74 5.84 14.70
N PHE A 129 -4.63 4.84 13.83
CA PHE A 129 -4.10 3.52 14.22
C PHE A 129 -2.59 3.63 14.50
N MET A 130 -2.17 3.37 15.74
CA MET A 130 -0.79 3.52 16.21
C MET A 130 -0.13 2.18 16.57
N GLY A 131 -0.88 1.08 16.49
CA GLY A 131 -0.44 -0.27 16.82
C GLY A 131 0.21 -1.02 15.65
N GLN A 132 0.28 -2.35 15.77
CA GLN A 132 0.74 -3.24 14.69
C GLN A 132 -0.40 -4.14 14.24
N PHE A 133 -0.59 -4.28 12.93
CA PHE A 133 -1.56 -5.19 12.32
C PHE A 133 -0.83 -6.10 11.32
N ASP A 134 -0.64 -7.36 11.69
CA ASP A 134 -0.01 -8.38 10.84
C ASP A 134 -1.06 -9.27 10.19
N GLY A 135 -1.23 -9.17 8.88
CA GLY A 135 -2.12 -10.04 8.14
C GLY A 135 -1.66 -11.50 8.13
N GLN A 136 -0.40 -11.82 8.46
CA GLN A 136 0.14 -13.18 8.36
C GLN A 136 -0.16 -13.86 7.01
N ALA A 137 -0.14 -13.09 5.92
CA ALA A 137 -0.52 -13.46 4.56
C ALA A 137 -2.01 -13.81 4.35
N HIS A 138 -2.86 -13.62 5.36
CA HIS A 138 -4.31 -13.79 5.24
C HIS A 138 -4.98 -12.63 4.49
N THR A 139 -6.20 -12.91 4.03
CA THR A 139 -7.02 -11.99 3.25
C THR A 139 -8.22 -11.49 4.02
N VAL A 140 -8.45 -10.18 4.01
CA VAL A 140 -9.77 -9.59 4.28
C VAL A 140 -10.47 -9.39 2.94
N SER A 141 -11.50 -10.19 2.65
CA SER A 141 -12.19 -10.21 1.37
C SER A 141 -13.59 -9.62 1.43
N SER A 142 -14.13 -9.23 0.28
CA SER A 142 -15.49 -8.70 0.13
C SER A 142 -15.81 -7.50 1.05
N LEU A 143 -14.80 -6.69 1.37
CA LEU A 143 -14.99 -5.48 2.17
C LEU A 143 -15.75 -4.43 1.37
N THR A 144 -16.88 -3.94 1.87
CA THR A 144 -17.58 -2.79 1.31
C THR A 144 -17.23 -1.55 2.12
N LEU A 145 -16.56 -0.62 1.47
CA LEU A 145 -16.06 0.63 2.04
C LEU A 145 -17.02 1.78 1.72
N GLN A 146 -17.35 2.56 2.74
CA GLN A 146 -18.09 3.82 2.63
C GLN A 146 -17.19 4.98 3.10
N PRO A 147 -17.39 6.21 2.56
CA PRO A 147 -16.69 7.37 3.08
C PRO A 147 -17.02 7.58 4.56
N TRP A 148 -16.00 7.63 5.40
CA TRP A 148 -16.13 8.15 6.74
C TRP A 148 -16.10 9.67 6.70
N ALA A 149 -17.10 10.29 7.33
CA ALA A 149 -17.21 11.73 7.47
C ALA A 149 -16.81 12.17 8.89
N PRO A 150 -15.85 13.09 9.05
CA PRO A 150 -15.52 13.67 10.35
C PRO A 150 -16.65 14.57 10.87
N ALA A 151 -16.70 14.74 12.20
CA ALA A 151 -17.60 15.71 12.83
C ALA A 151 -17.15 17.17 12.57
N ASP A 152 -15.84 17.40 12.45
CA ASP A 152 -15.27 18.68 12.02
C ASP A 152 -15.26 18.75 10.49
N GLN A 153 -15.98 19.73 9.93
CA GLN A 153 -16.12 19.93 8.49
C GLN A 153 -14.83 20.36 7.78
N ASN A 154 -13.77 20.73 8.52
CA ASN A 154 -12.46 21.04 7.95
C ASN A 154 -11.56 19.81 7.80
N SER A 155 -11.93 18.70 8.42
CA SER A 155 -11.19 17.44 8.33
C SER A 155 -11.54 16.69 7.04
N PRO A 156 -10.59 15.92 6.46
CA PRO A 156 -10.86 15.16 5.26
C PRO A 156 -11.81 14.00 5.52
N GLN A 157 -12.59 13.67 4.50
CA GLN A 157 -13.25 12.36 4.42
C GLN A 157 -12.22 11.26 4.15
N LEU A 158 -12.45 10.08 4.71
CA LEU A 158 -11.51 8.97 4.64
C LEU A 158 -12.23 7.71 4.16
N MET A 159 -11.62 6.96 3.25
CA MET A 159 -12.10 5.66 2.83
C MET A 159 -10.94 4.67 2.81
N GLY A 160 -11.13 3.53 3.47
CA GLY A 160 -10.20 2.40 3.53
C GLY A 160 -10.54 1.44 4.67
N MET A 161 -9.87 0.30 4.72
CA MET A 161 -9.91 -0.58 5.89
C MET A 161 -9.46 0.19 7.15
N PHE A 162 -8.41 1.00 7.00
CA PHE A 162 -7.98 2.01 7.96
C PHE A 162 -8.37 3.42 7.47
N GLY A 163 -8.69 4.32 8.39
CA GLY A 163 -8.89 5.72 8.01
C GLY A 163 -7.53 6.40 7.91
N VAL A 164 -6.79 6.35 9.03
CA VAL A 164 -5.41 6.82 9.13
C VAL A 164 -4.54 5.77 9.83
N ILE A 165 -3.48 5.34 9.16
CA ILE A 165 -2.35 4.65 9.79
C ILE A 165 -1.40 5.73 10.31
N GLY A 166 -1.26 5.84 11.63
CA GLY A 166 -0.47 6.87 12.29
C GLY A 166 1.03 6.60 12.23
N SER A 167 1.85 7.55 12.71
CA SER A 167 3.32 7.50 12.57
C SER A 167 4.01 6.33 13.26
N LYS A 168 3.37 5.70 14.25
CA LYS A 168 3.83 4.46 14.88
C LYS A 168 3.14 3.20 14.34
N GLY A 169 2.07 3.40 13.57
CA GLY A 169 1.26 2.34 13.01
C GLY A 169 2.06 1.50 12.02
N VAL A 170 1.92 0.17 12.13
CA VAL A 170 2.46 -0.76 11.13
C VAL A 170 1.35 -1.66 10.64
N VAL A 171 1.19 -1.75 9.32
CA VAL A 171 0.33 -2.74 8.68
C VAL A 171 1.17 -3.57 7.73
N ARG A 172 1.12 -4.89 7.88
CA ARG A 172 2.02 -5.79 7.15
C ARG A 172 1.40 -7.10 6.72
N ASN A 173 1.97 -7.72 5.68
CA ASN A 173 1.65 -9.07 5.19
C ASN A 173 0.14 -9.32 5.04
N LEU A 174 -0.58 -8.40 4.41
CA LEU A 174 -2.04 -8.41 4.38
C LEU A 174 -2.54 -8.34 2.95
N ASN A 175 -3.53 -9.17 2.62
CA ASN A 175 -4.29 -9.03 1.39
C ASN A 175 -5.64 -8.36 1.71
N VAL A 176 -5.95 -7.25 1.03
CA VAL A 176 -7.24 -6.55 1.18
C VAL A 176 -7.98 -6.58 -0.15
N GLN A 177 -9.19 -7.12 -0.15
CA GLN A 177 -10.06 -7.15 -1.31
C GLN A 177 -11.41 -6.53 -0.98
N GLY A 178 -11.84 -5.57 -1.79
CA GLY A 178 -13.08 -4.88 -1.52
C GLY A 178 -13.64 -4.03 -2.66
N THR A 179 -14.73 -3.34 -2.34
CA THR A 179 -15.36 -2.34 -3.19
C THR A 179 -15.60 -1.09 -2.36
N GLY A 180 -15.38 0.08 -2.96
CA GLY A 180 -15.66 1.36 -2.32
C GLY A 180 -16.33 2.30 -3.31
N VAL A 181 -17.37 2.98 -2.86
CA VAL A 181 -18.01 4.04 -3.64
C VAL A 181 -17.96 5.31 -2.83
N PHE A 182 -17.18 6.27 -3.31
CA PHE A 182 -17.14 7.61 -2.76
C PHE A 182 -18.27 8.40 -3.41
N ALA A 183 -19.42 8.40 -2.74
CA ALA A 183 -20.55 9.25 -3.09
C ALA A 183 -20.39 10.60 -2.40
N GLU A 184 -20.85 11.68 -3.04
CA GLU A 184 -20.88 13.05 -2.50
C GLU A 184 -21.42 13.08 -1.06
N PRO A 185 -20.68 13.66 -0.10
CA PRO A 185 -21.31 14.12 1.13
C PRO A 185 -21.23 15.64 1.21
N TYR A 186 -22.41 16.25 1.42
CA TYR A 186 -22.58 17.62 1.90
C TYR A 186 -21.57 17.91 3.03
N ASN A 187 -20.74 18.96 2.88
CA ASN A 187 -19.94 19.60 3.95
C ASN A 187 -18.52 19.06 4.30
N ALA A 188 -17.74 18.48 3.37
CA ALA A 188 -16.28 18.38 3.56
C ALA A 188 -15.52 18.80 2.29
N PRO A 189 -14.41 19.56 2.41
CA PRO A 189 -13.76 20.18 1.26
C PRO A 189 -12.90 19.23 0.41
N TYR A 190 -12.51 18.04 0.93
CA TYR A 190 -11.73 17.03 0.20
C TYR A 190 -11.76 15.64 0.89
N GLY A 191 -11.40 14.60 0.15
CA GLY A 191 -11.39 13.21 0.65
C GLY A 191 -10.22 12.37 0.14
N PHE A 192 -9.78 11.42 0.97
CA PHE A 192 -8.72 10.46 0.64
C PHE A 192 -9.27 9.04 0.56
N MET A 193 -8.95 8.35 -0.55
CA MET A 193 -9.44 7.01 -0.83
C MET A 193 -8.28 6.04 -1.07
N GLY A 194 -8.26 4.94 -0.32
CA GLY A 194 -7.44 3.78 -0.63
C GLY A 194 -8.04 2.51 -0.08
N MET A 195 -7.84 1.37 -0.74
CA MET A 195 -8.43 0.10 -0.31
C MET A 195 -7.91 -0.29 1.08
N LEU A 196 -6.62 -0.07 1.32
CA LEU A 196 -6.03 -0.25 2.63
C LEU A 196 -6.34 0.93 3.55
N ALA A 197 -5.99 2.15 3.14
CA ALA A 197 -6.22 3.33 3.98
C ALA A 197 -6.45 4.63 3.20
N GLY A 198 -7.20 5.54 3.82
CA GLY A 198 -7.28 6.93 3.34
C GLY A 198 -5.90 7.60 3.41
N MET A 199 -5.27 7.58 4.58
CA MET A 199 -3.95 8.20 4.79
C MET A 199 -2.99 7.25 5.52
N ASN A 200 -1.71 7.28 5.13
CA ASN A 200 -0.63 6.60 5.83
C ASN A 200 0.46 7.59 6.27
N SER A 201 0.76 7.59 7.56
CA SER A 201 1.95 8.23 8.15
C SER A 201 2.91 7.19 8.78
N GLY A 202 2.51 5.91 8.82
CA GLY A 202 3.27 4.82 9.42
C GLY A 202 3.97 3.94 8.37
N THR A 203 4.08 2.64 8.67
CA THR A 203 4.72 1.65 7.78
C THR A 203 3.69 0.68 7.21
N VAL A 204 3.67 0.57 5.88
CA VAL A 204 2.90 -0.42 5.12
C VAL A 204 3.90 -1.33 4.40
N VAL A 205 3.89 -2.62 4.71
CA VAL A 205 4.86 -3.56 4.10
C VAL A 205 4.27 -4.91 3.73
N GLY A 206 4.47 -5.36 2.49
CA GLY A 206 3.93 -6.65 2.06
C GLY A 206 2.40 -6.64 2.00
N VAL A 207 1.78 -5.51 1.64
CA VAL A 207 0.32 -5.40 1.54
C VAL A 207 -0.11 -5.41 0.08
N ASN A 208 -1.07 -6.26 -0.26
CA ASN A 208 -1.65 -6.35 -1.60
C ASN A 208 -3.13 -5.94 -1.57
N ALA A 209 -3.51 -5.01 -2.42
CA ALA A 209 -4.90 -4.56 -2.57
C ALA A 209 -5.50 -5.01 -3.91
N SER A 210 -6.76 -5.43 -3.90
CA SER A 210 -7.53 -5.74 -5.13
C SER A 210 -9.00 -5.34 -5.00
N GLY A 211 -9.67 -5.17 -6.15
CA GLY A 211 -11.09 -4.81 -6.20
C GLY A 211 -11.34 -3.48 -6.90
N ASN A 212 -12.32 -2.69 -6.44
CA ASN A 212 -12.80 -1.51 -7.16
C ASN A 212 -13.03 -0.31 -6.23
N LEU A 213 -12.50 0.86 -6.58
CA LEU A 213 -12.80 2.13 -5.92
C LEU A 213 -13.35 3.10 -6.95
N ASN A 214 -14.58 3.55 -6.73
CA ASN A 214 -15.28 4.46 -7.65
C ASN A 214 -15.67 5.75 -6.94
N SER A 215 -15.58 6.87 -7.64
CA SER A 215 -16.15 8.15 -7.24
C SER A 215 -17.41 8.40 -8.07
N ASN A 216 -18.59 8.37 -7.45
CA ASN A 216 -19.87 8.63 -8.12
C ASN A 216 -20.30 10.09 -7.90
N VAL A 217 -19.34 10.99 -8.06
CA VAL A 217 -19.43 12.39 -7.65
C VAL A 217 -19.78 13.23 -8.88
N THR A 218 -20.56 14.30 -8.70
CA THR A 218 -20.90 15.19 -9.81
C THR A 218 -19.68 16.02 -10.22
N ALA A 219 -19.70 16.63 -11.40
CA ALA A 219 -18.54 17.33 -11.99
C ALA A 219 -17.80 18.30 -11.06
N PHE A 220 -18.46 18.86 -10.04
CA PHE A 220 -17.86 19.81 -9.09
C PHE A 220 -17.23 19.16 -7.84
N GLY A 221 -17.75 18.04 -7.33
CA GLY A 221 -17.14 17.33 -6.20
C GLY A 221 -15.96 16.44 -6.61
N LEU A 222 -15.87 16.08 -7.91
CA LEU A 222 -14.78 15.28 -8.47
C LEU A 222 -13.40 15.91 -8.23
N ASP A 223 -13.34 17.25 -8.21
CA ASP A 223 -12.13 18.04 -8.09
C ASP A 223 -11.51 18.04 -6.67
N ALA A 224 -12.08 17.31 -5.70
CA ALA A 224 -11.64 17.31 -4.30
C ALA A 224 -11.19 15.92 -3.78
N THR A 225 -11.06 14.92 -4.65
CA THR A 225 -10.72 13.54 -4.26
C THR A 225 -9.27 13.16 -4.58
N VAL A 226 -8.55 12.63 -3.60
CA VAL A 226 -7.22 12.04 -3.79
C VAL A 226 -7.34 10.53 -3.59
N ALA A 227 -7.12 9.77 -4.66
CA ALA A 227 -7.36 8.35 -4.68
C ALA A 227 -6.13 7.56 -5.12
N GLY A 228 -5.80 6.52 -4.37
CA GLY A 228 -4.87 5.48 -4.80
C GLY A 228 -5.46 4.11 -4.58
N GLY A 229 -5.05 3.12 -5.37
CA GLY A 229 -5.59 1.77 -5.21
C GLY A 229 -5.29 1.17 -3.82
N LEU A 230 -4.09 1.42 -3.27
CA LEU A 230 -3.72 1.01 -1.91
C LEU A 230 -3.98 2.12 -0.89
N LEU A 231 -3.48 3.33 -1.15
CA LEU A 231 -3.55 4.47 -0.23
C LEU A 231 -4.03 5.74 -0.93
N GLY A 232 -4.87 6.54 -0.28
CA GLY A 232 -5.18 7.89 -0.76
C GLY A 232 -3.96 8.80 -0.70
N ALA A 233 -3.38 8.97 0.48
CA ALA A 233 -2.15 9.72 0.70
C ALA A 233 -1.12 8.92 1.51
N ASN A 234 0.15 9.09 1.17
CA ASN A 234 1.28 8.51 1.88
C ASN A 234 2.30 9.59 2.30
N ALA A 235 2.40 9.84 3.60
CA ALA A 235 3.49 10.57 4.25
C ALA A 235 4.47 9.63 4.98
N GLY A 236 4.11 8.35 5.11
CA GLY A 236 4.91 7.33 5.75
C GLY A 236 5.73 6.50 4.75
N THR A 237 5.84 5.21 5.02
CA THR A 237 6.64 4.26 4.25
C THR A 237 5.78 3.16 3.66
N VAL A 238 5.94 2.88 2.36
CA VAL A 238 5.31 1.79 1.62
C VAL A 238 6.39 0.93 1.00
N LEU A 239 6.47 -0.33 1.41
CA LEU A 239 7.51 -1.26 0.99
C LEU A 239 6.89 -2.54 0.46
N ARG A 240 7.39 -3.09 -0.66
CA ARG A 240 6.98 -4.43 -1.14
C ARG A 240 5.46 -4.62 -1.19
N SER A 241 4.75 -3.59 -1.60
CA SER A 241 3.29 -3.58 -1.61
C SER A 241 2.77 -3.45 -3.03
N SER A 242 1.54 -3.89 -3.25
CA SER A 242 0.94 -3.86 -4.58
C SER A 242 -0.54 -3.47 -4.59
N SER A 243 -1.01 -3.04 -5.76
CA SER A 243 -2.42 -2.76 -6.00
C SER A 243 -2.84 -3.20 -7.39
N SER A 244 -3.83 -4.09 -7.46
CA SER A 244 -4.59 -4.41 -8.66
C SER A 244 -6.00 -3.79 -8.65
N VAL A 245 -6.22 -2.78 -7.81
CA VAL A 245 -7.52 -2.10 -7.65
C VAL A 245 -7.83 -1.26 -8.88
N SER A 246 -9.02 -1.41 -9.45
CA SER A 246 -9.55 -0.48 -10.44
C SER A 246 -10.00 0.80 -9.73
N VAL A 247 -9.41 1.93 -10.09
CA VAL A 247 -9.70 3.25 -9.49
C VAL A 247 -10.34 4.15 -10.53
N ILE A 248 -11.53 4.66 -10.22
CA ILE A 248 -12.24 5.66 -11.02
C ILE A 248 -12.52 6.86 -10.13
N ALA A 249 -11.87 8.01 -10.37
CA ALA A 249 -11.99 9.20 -9.53
C ALA A 249 -11.69 10.51 -10.30
N GLY A 250 -11.79 11.65 -9.61
CA GLY A 250 -11.91 12.96 -10.25
C GLY A 250 -10.76 13.96 -10.12
N ASN A 251 -9.73 13.74 -9.28
CA ASN A 251 -8.61 14.69 -9.14
C ASN A 251 -7.24 14.01 -9.13
N VAL A 252 -6.62 13.76 -7.98
CA VAL A 252 -5.27 13.16 -7.92
C VAL A 252 -5.39 11.65 -7.84
N LEU A 253 -5.07 10.97 -8.94
CA LEU A 253 -5.21 9.51 -9.04
C LEU A 253 -3.88 8.80 -9.26
N GLY A 254 -3.63 7.76 -8.47
CA GLY A 254 -2.55 6.80 -8.69
C GLY A 254 -3.03 5.35 -8.63
N GLY A 255 -2.42 4.44 -9.39
CA GLY A 255 -2.77 3.01 -9.29
C GLY A 255 -2.40 2.39 -7.94
N LEU A 256 -1.35 2.90 -7.27
CA LEU A 256 -0.93 2.49 -5.92
C LEU A 256 -1.28 3.55 -4.87
N VAL A 257 -0.81 4.79 -5.07
CA VAL A 257 -0.99 5.89 -4.11
C VAL A 257 -1.48 7.15 -4.81
N GLY A 258 -2.49 7.84 -4.29
CA GLY A 258 -2.93 9.11 -4.86
C GLY A 258 -1.84 10.18 -4.75
N ALA A 259 -1.51 10.59 -3.53
CA ALA A 259 -0.43 11.55 -3.24
C ALA A 259 0.67 10.94 -2.37
N ASN A 260 1.93 11.09 -2.77
CA ASN A 260 3.09 10.61 -2.03
C ASN A 260 4.02 11.74 -1.61
N SER A 261 4.17 11.96 -0.30
CA SER A 261 5.23 12.77 0.31
C SER A 261 6.25 11.93 1.10
N GLY A 262 5.97 10.64 1.28
CA GLY A 262 6.83 9.69 1.96
C GLY A 262 7.68 8.82 1.03
N LEU A 263 7.97 7.60 1.47
CA LEU A 263 8.76 6.62 0.74
C LEU A 263 7.87 5.54 0.11
N ILE A 264 8.04 5.29 -1.18
CA ILE A 264 7.54 4.10 -1.89
C ILE A 264 8.75 3.34 -2.43
N THR A 265 8.90 2.07 -2.06
CA THR A 265 10.02 1.24 -2.50
C THR A 265 9.57 -0.17 -2.84
N GLN A 266 10.11 -0.72 -3.93
CA GLN A 266 9.84 -2.09 -4.34
C GLN A 266 8.35 -2.38 -4.44
N SER A 267 7.56 -1.45 -4.97
CA SER A 267 6.10 -1.57 -5.00
C SER A 267 5.57 -1.39 -6.42
N PHE A 268 4.36 -1.90 -6.68
CA PHE A 268 3.81 -1.82 -8.04
C PHE A 268 2.29 -1.73 -8.10
N SER A 269 1.79 -1.29 -9.25
CA SER A 269 0.36 -1.25 -9.56
C SER A 269 0.06 -1.91 -10.90
N SER A 270 -1.12 -2.52 -11.00
CA SER A 270 -1.62 -3.17 -12.22
C SER A 270 -3.10 -2.93 -12.51
N GLY A 271 -3.87 -2.42 -11.54
CA GLY A 271 -5.29 -2.11 -11.73
C GLY A 271 -5.52 -0.90 -12.64
N SER A 272 -6.66 -0.84 -13.32
CA SER A 272 -6.99 0.29 -14.20
C SER A 272 -7.19 1.59 -13.42
N VAL A 273 -6.70 2.70 -13.98
CA VAL A 273 -6.85 4.04 -13.40
C VAL A 273 -7.57 4.93 -14.40
N GLU A 274 -8.81 5.27 -14.10
CA GLU A 274 -9.66 6.11 -14.94
C GLU A 274 -9.90 7.47 -14.28
N SER A 275 -9.39 8.53 -14.90
CA SER A 275 -9.70 9.89 -14.49
C SER A 275 -11.00 10.35 -15.14
N LEU A 276 -11.97 10.70 -14.29
CA LEU A 276 -13.20 11.39 -14.66
C LEU A 276 -13.04 12.92 -14.62
N SER A 277 -11.85 13.43 -14.28
CA SER A 277 -11.64 14.85 -13.99
C SER A 277 -11.99 15.75 -15.18
N TYR A 278 -12.68 16.84 -14.87
CA TYR A 278 -12.79 18.00 -15.74
C TYR A 278 -11.78 19.10 -15.35
N GLY A 279 -11.19 19.02 -14.16
CA GLY A 279 -10.05 19.82 -13.73
C GLY A 279 -8.74 19.38 -14.38
N ASN A 280 -7.66 20.12 -14.16
CA ASN A 280 -6.35 19.94 -14.82
C ASN A 280 -5.55 18.71 -14.34
N GLN A 281 -6.22 17.60 -14.05
CA GLN A 281 -5.61 16.41 -13.45
C GLN A 281 -5.88 15.14 -14.29
N GLY A 282 -4.81 14.37 -14.53
CA GLY A 282 -4.87 13.08 -15.22
C GLY A 282 -4.87 11.90 -14.26
N ALA A 283 -4.46 10.75 -14.75
CA ALA A 283 -4.18 9.56 -13.95
C ALA A 283 -2.69 9.21 -14.03
N GLY A 284 -2.07 8.88 -12.90
CA GLY A 284 -0.73 8.30 -12.84
C GLY A 284 -0.82 6.80 -12.66
N GLY A 285 -0.09 6.03 -13.45
CA GLY A 285 -0.14 4.57 -13.34
C GLY A 285 0.24 4.05 -11.95
N LEU A 286 1.25 4.64 -11.30
CA LEU A 286 1.68 4.29 -9.94
C LEU A 286 1.22 5.32 -8.91
N VAL A 287 1.58 6.60 -9.11
CA VAL A 287 1.29 7.69 -8.18
C VAL A 287 0.67 8.88 -8.90
N GLY A 288 -0.33 9.54 -8.32
CA GLY A 288 -0.85 10.78 -8.89
C GLY A 288 0.15 11.93 -8.75
N TYR A 289 0.45 12.31 -7.52
CA TYR A 289 1.33 13.43 -7.18
C TYR A 289 2.48 12.98 -6.27
N ASN A 290 3.73 13.24 -6.63
CA ASN A 290 4.91 12.85 -5.85
C ASN A 290 5.75 14.04 -5.40
N THR A 291 5.84 14.28 -4.09
CA THR A 291 6.86 15.15 -3.46
C THR A 291 7.91 14.35 -2.68
N GLY A 292 7.67 13.05 -2.48
CA GLY A 292 8.54 12.14 -1.74
C GLY A 292 9.50 11.36 -2.64
N VAL A 293 9.79 10.12 -2.23
CA VAL A 293 10.73 9.22 -2.94
C VAL A 293 9.99 8.01 -3.47
N ILE A 294 10.18 7.74 -4.77
CA ILE A 294 9.79 6.49 -5.42
C ILE A 294 11.07 5.81 -5.90
N ASN A 295 11.31 4.59 -5.42
CA ASN A 295 12.50 3.82 -5.77
C ASN A 295 12.11 2.39 -6.14
N GLN A 296 12.76 1.82 -7.15
CA GLN A 296 12.60 0.40 -7.47
C GLN A 296 11.14 -0.02 -7.66
N SER A 297 10.33 0.79 -8.32
CA SER A 297 8.88 0.59 -8.37
C SER A 297 8.36 0.69 -9.80
N TYR A 298 7.23 0.07 -10.09
CA TYR A 298 6.74 0.07 -11.47
C TYR A 298 5.22 0.04 -11.58
N SER A 299 4.71 0.40 -12.75
CA SER A 299 3.28 0.35 -13.05
C SER A 299 3.03 -0.37 -14.37
N THR A 300 2.12 -1.34 -14.34
CA THR A 300 1.49 -1.92 -15.52
C THR A 300 0.04 -1.45 -15.68
N SER A 301 -0.42 -0.57 -14.80
CA SER A 301 -1.77 -0.03 -14.77
C SER A 301 -2.14 0.67 -16.08
N PRO A 302 -3.21 0.24 -16.77
CA PRO A 302 -3.75 1.02 -17.88
C PRO A 302 -4.34 2.32 -17.33
N THR A 303 -3.97 3.45 -17.94
CA THR A 303 -4.47 4.78 -17.58
C THR A 303 -5.41 5.30 -18.66
N LEU A 304 -6.54 5.87 -18.24
CA LEU A 304 -7.55 6.44 -19.13
C LEU A 304 -7.94 7.83 -18.67
N LEU A 305 -7.89 8.79 -19.60
CA LEU A 305 -8.55 10.08 -19.49
C LEU A 305 -9.60 10.18 -20.59
N ARG A 306 -10.90 10.19 -20.21
CA ARG A 306 -12.01 10.19 -21.18
C ARG A 306 -12.24 11.54 -21.86
N GLY A 307 -11.98 12.63 -21.14
CA GLY A 307 -12.41 13.97 -21.51
C GLY A 307 -11.28 14.93 -21.83
N TYR A 308 -11.67 16.18 -22.06
CA TYR A 308 -10.76 17.31 -22.09
C TYR A 308 -10.64 17.92 -20.70
N CYS A 309 -9.44 18.32 -20.31
CA CYS A 309 -9.23 19.12 -19.11
C CYS A 309 -9.71 20.57 -19.35
N ARG A 310 -10.33 21.21 -18.35
CA ARG A 310 -10.70 22.62 -18.35
C ARG A 310 -9.57 23.49 -17.82
N GLY A 311 -9.13 24.46 -18.62
CA GLY A 311 -8.16 25.47 -18.17
C GLY A 311 -7.85 26.47 -19.27
N PRO A 312 -7.10 27.55 -18.97
CA PRO A 312 -6.53 28.40 -19.99
C PRO A 312 -5.65 27.58 -20.95
N SER A 313 -5.42 28.10 -22.16
CA SER A 313 -4.44 27.53 -23.09
C SER A 313 -3.12 27.27 -22.38
N TYR A 314 -2.46 26.16 -22.72
CA TYR A 314 -1.19 25.69 -22.14
C TYR A 314 -1.25 25.11 -20.72
N THR A 315 -2.44 24.92 -20.13
CA THR A 315 -2.52 24.22 -18.85
C THR A 315 -2.01 22.77 -19.00
N PRO A 316 -1.09 22.29 -18.13
CA PRO A 316 -0.62 20.91 -18.18
C PRO A 316 -1.75 19.90 -17.98
N CYS A 317 -2.04 19.12 -19.02
CA CYS A 317 -3.16 18.20 -19.06
C CYS A 317 -2.72 16.79 -19.47
N GLY A 318 -3.51 15.78 -19.10
CA GLY A 318 -3.25 14.39 -19.46
C GLY A 318 -2.76 13.49 -18.32
N GLY A 319 -2.90 12.18 -18.52
CA GLY A 319 -2.35 11.13 -17.67
C GLY A 319 -0.95 10.69 -18.11
N ALA A 320 -0.30 9.87 -17.29
CA ALA A 320 1.03 9.33 -17.56
C ALA A 320 1.23 7.93 -16.98
N GLY A 321 2.14 7.16 -17.59
CA GLY A 321 2.35 5.75 -17.26
C GLY A 321 2.86 5.49 -15.84
N LEU A 322 3.57 6.43 -15.21
CA LEU A 322 4.09 6.28 -13.85
C LEU A 322 3.51 7.32 -12.88
N VAL A 323 3.75 8.60 -13.12
CA VAL A 323 3.33 9.70 -12.24
C VAL A 323 2.71 10.86 -12.99
N ILE A 324 1.73 11.59 -12.43
CA ILE A 324 1.24 12.79 -13.11
C ILE A 324 2.22 13.94 -12.88
N VAL A 325 2.50 14.26 -11.61
CA VAL A 325 3.41 15.33 -11.22
C VAL A 325 4.49 14.78 -10.31
N ASN A 326 5.75 15.06 -10.67
CA ASN A 326 6.91 14.79 -9.82
C ASN A 326 7.58 16.08 -9.39
N GLU A 327 7.61 16.31 -8.08
CA GLU A 327 8.42 17.31 -7.37
C GLU A 327 9.45 16.67 -6.44
N GLY A 328 9.35 15.36 -6.23
CA GLY A 328 10.27 14.55 -5.45
C GLY A 328 11.35 13.85 -6.29
N THR A 329 11.76 12.67 -5.84
CA THR A 329 12.76 11.84 -6.52
C THR A 329 12.17 10.52 -7.01
N ILE A 330 12.44 10.16 -8.27
CA ILE A 330 12.10 8.86 -8.85
C ILE A 330 13.37 8.21 -9.37
N SER A 331 13.61 6.96 -8.98
CA SER A 331 14.77 6.18 -9.42
C SER A 331 14.49 4.71 -9.60
N GLN A 332 15.26 4.06 -10.48
CA GLN A 332 15.13 2.64 -10.83
C GLN A 332 13.67 2.22 -11.00
N SER A 333 12.88 2.92 -11.80
CA SER A 333 11.44 2.68 -11.89
C SER A 333 10.97 2.62 -13.33
N PHE A 334 9.84 1.97 -13.61
CA PHE A 334 9.36 1.92 -15.00
C PHE A 334 7.84 1.83 -15.15
N ALA A 335 7.36 2.11 -16.36
CA ALA A 335 5.96 1.96 -16.73
C ALA A 335 5.77 1.14 -18.02
N THR A 336 4.77 0.25 -18.02
CA THR A 336 4.36 -0.51 -19.21
C THR A 336 2.86 -0.44 -19.50
N GLY A 337 2.05 0.11 -18.58
CA GLY A 337 0.61 0.21 -18.78
C GLY A 337 0.25 1.15 -19.94
N PRO A 338 -0.77 0.82 -20.77
CA PRO A 338 -1.19 1.70 -21.86
C PRO A 338 -1.72 3.03 -21.31
N VAL A 339 -1.40 4.13 -22.01
CA VAL A 339 -1.87 5.48 -21.65
C VAL A 339 -2.83 5.96 -22.73
N THR A 340 -4.12 5.96 -22.42
CA THR A 340 -5.19 6.30 -23.37
C THR A 340 -5.78 7.66 -23.04
N GLN A 341 -5.61 8.63 -23.93
CA GLN A 341 -6.13 10.00 -23.77
C GLN A 341 -6.46 10.62 -25.13
N PRO A 342 -7.69 10.48 -25.66
CA PRO A 342 -8.02 10.76 -27.07
C PRO A 342 -7.68 12.17 -27.58
N PHE A 343 -7.52 13.13 -26.68
CA PHE A 343 -7.28 14.54 -26.98
C PHE A 343 -5.85 15.01 -26.69
N TYR A 344 -5.00 14.12 -26.18
CA TYR A 344 -3.62 14.41 -25.77
C TYR A 344 -2.70 13.28 -26.22
N GLN A 345 -1.39 13.52 -26.23
CA GLN A 345 -0.43 12.46 -26.56
C GLN A 345 -0.17 11.57 -25.33
N PRO A 346 -0.06 10.24 -25.48
CA PRO A 346 0.36 9.33 -24.40
C PRO A 346 1.72 9.74 -23.79
N ILE A 347 1.86 9.63 -22.47
CA ILE A 347 3.05 10.07 -21.72
C ILE A 347 3.65 8.90 -20.93
N GLY A 348 4.92 8.59 -21.15
CA GLY A 348 5.54 7.37 -20.66
C GLY A 348 5.78 7.34 -19.15
N ILE A 349 6.32 8.42 -18.59
CA ILE A 349 6.73 8.50 -17.17
C ILE A 349 5.95 9.56 -16.41
N ALA A 350 6.17 10.84 -16.75
CA ALA A 350 5.62 11.96 -16.00
C ALA A 350 4.99 13.02 -16.89
N ARG A 351 3.79 13.49 -16.57
CA ARG A 351 3.27 14.68 -17.27
C ARG A 351 4.15 15.89 -16.94
N THR A 352 4.39 16.14 -15.67
CA THR A 352 5.21 17.26 -15.18
C THR A 352 6.32 16.74 -14.28
N ASN A 353 7.56 17.17 -14.53
CA ASN A 353 8.71 16.89 -13.68
C ASN A 353 9.44 18.16 -13.26
N ASN A 354 9.17 18.62 -12.03
CA ASN A 354 9.87 19.71 -11.37
C ASN A 354 10.90 19.21 -10.34
N GLY A 355 10.90 17.90 -10.06
CA GLY A 355 11.86 17.23 -9.18
C GLY A 355 12.99 16.53 -9.95
N THR A 356 13.45 15.41 -9.39
CA THR A 356 14.50 14.57 -9.99
C THR A 356 13.92 13.24 -10.47
N ILE A 357 14.17 12.91 -11.74
CA ILE A 357 13.98 11.57 -12.29
C ILE A 357 15.36 11.12 -12.77
N THR A 358 15.90 10.05 -12.21
CA THR A 358 17.23 9.55 -12.59
C THR A 358 17.20 8.85 -13.94
N ASN A 359 18.37 8.72 -14.58
CA ASN A 359 18.50 8.14 -15.93
C ASN A 359 18.19 6.64 -16.00
N ASP A 360 17.95 5.98 -14.88
CA ASP A 360 17.53 4.57 -14.79
C ASP A 360 16.00 4.42 -14.61
N VAL A 361 15.23 5.41 -15.09
CA VAL A 361 13.77 5.33 -15.17
C VAL A 361 13.33 5.15 -16.61
N TYR A 362 12.54 4.11 -16.90
CA TYR A 362 12.24 3.64 -18.26
C TYR A 362 10.75 3.49 -18.53
N TRP A 363 10.32 3.60 -19.79
CA TRP A 363 8.96 3.21 -20.18
C TRP A 363 8.97 2.31 -21.40
N ASP A 364 8.01 1.40 -21.48
CA ASP A 364 7.79 0.63 -22.70
C ASP A 364 7.00 1.49 -23.70
N LYS A 365 7.68 2.03 -24.72
CA LYS A 365 7.04 2.90 -25.72
C LYS A 365 6.05 2.17 -26.63
N ASN A 366 6.13 0.85 -26.74
CA ASN A 366 5.19 0.08 -27.56
C ASN A 366 3.87 -0.11 -26.81
N THR A 367 3.92 -0.47 -25.52
CA THR A 367 2.70 -0.76 -24.74
C THR A 367 2.07 0.50 -24.17
N THR A 368 2.87 1.46 -23.69
CA THR A 368 2.35 2.77 -23.25
C THR A 368 1.84 3.60 -24.42
N THR A 369 2.33 3.32 -25.65
CA THR A 369 2.16 4.13 -26.86
C THR A 369 2.74 5.55 -26.78
N ALA A 370 3.56 5.82 -25.76
CA ALA A 370 4.13 7.14 -25.51
C ALA A 370 5.44 7.38 -26.26
N ALA A 371 5.46 8.47 -27.05
CA ALA A 371 6.65 8.92 -27.76
C ALA A 371 7.67 9.63 -26.85
N VAL A 372 7.21 10.18 -25.72
CA VAL A 372 8.03 10.93 -24.76
C VAL A 372 7.82 10.44 -23.34
N GLY A 373 8.89 10.49 -22.54
CA GLY A 373 8.83 10.14 -21.13
C GLY A 373 8.25 11.26 -20.26
N VAL A 374 8.62 12.51 -20.56
CA VAL A 374 8.17 13.71 -19.82
C VAL A 374 7.74 14.80 -20.79
N VAL A 375 6.63 15.49 -20.49
CA VAL A 375 6.11 16.59 -21.31
C VAL A 375 6.49 17.97 -20.79
N TYR A 376 6.34 18.21 -19.49
CA TYR A 376 6.62 19.51 -18.85
C TYR A 376 7.73 19.39 -17.81
N GLY A 377 8.58 20.41 -17.72
CA GLY A 377 9.71 20.45 -16.78
C GLY A 377 10.95 19.72 -17.30
N THR A 378 11.76 19.16 -16.40
CA THR A 378 13.03 18.51 -16.76
C THR A 378 12.78 17.19 -17.48
N PRO A 379 13.21 17.05 -18.75
CA PRO A 379 12.97 15.83 -19.53
C PRO A 379 13.88 14.68 -19.08
N ILE A 380 13.51 13.46 -19.48
CA ILE A 380 14.40 12.28 -19.46
C ILE A 380 14.83 11.92 -20.88
N PRO A 381 15.97 11.23 -21.07
CA PRO A 381 16.45 10.89 -22.41
C PRO A 381 15.45 10.04 -23.21
N ALA A 382 15.32 10.31 -24.51
CA ALA A 382 14.46 9.52 -25.39
C ALA A 382 14.89 8.03 -25.47
N SER A 383 16.16 7.73 -25.20
CA SER A 383 16.70 6.37 -25.10
C SER A 383 16.09 5.55 -23.96
N ASN A 384 15.48 6.21 -22.97
CA ASN A 384 14.80 5.54 -21.86
C ASN A 384 13.42 4.98 -22.27
N GLY A 385 12.93 5.35 -23.45
CA GLY A 385 11.78 4.73 -24.11
C GLY A 385 12.19 3.43 -24.80
N LEU A 386 12.13 2.34 -24.04
CA LEU A 386 12.49 1.00 -24.49
C LEU A 386 11.34 0.38 -25.28
N THR A 387 11.65 -0.42 -26.30
CA THR A 387 10.67 -1.32 -26.92
C THR A 387 10.35 -2.48 -25.98
N THR A 388 9.22 -3.17 -26.16
CA THR A 388 8.88 -4.38 -25.40
C THR A 388 9.98 -5.45 -25.43
N ALA A 389 10.65 -5.62 -26.58
CA ALA A 389 11.79 -6.54 -26.69
C ALA A 389 12.98 -6.12 -25.80
N GLN A 390 13.27 -4.81 -25.74
CA GLN A 390 14.29 -4.26 -24.84
C GLN A 390 13.87 -4.36 -23.38
N MET A 391 12.59 -4.13 -23.05
CA MET A 391 12.04 -4.31 -21.70
C MET A 391 12.17 -5.77 -21.23
N SER A 392 12.12 -6.73 -22.13
CA SER A 392 12.32 -8.16 -21.83
C SER A 392 13.80 -8.56 -21.71
N THR A 393 14.73 -7.60 -21.84
CA THR A 393 16.18 -7.86 -21.88
C THR A 393 16.87 -7.18 -20.69
N PRO A 394 17.40 -7.93 -19.69
CA PRO A 394 18.03 -7.36 -18.50
C PRO A 394 19.13 -6.32 -18.79
N ALA A 395 19.94 -6.55 -19.83
CA ALA A 395 21.02 -5.65 -20.22
C ALA A 395 20.55 -4.26 -20.69
N SER A 396 19.26 -4.08 -20.99
CA SER A 396 18.69 -2.77 -21.36
C SER A 396 18.56 -1.84 -20.15
N PHE A 397 18.56 -2.37 -18.92
CA PHE A 397 18.35 -1.61 -17.70
C PHE A 397 19.70 -1.31 -17.03
N VAL A 398 20.21 -0.10 -17.26
CA VAL A 398 21.38 0.40 -16.54
C VAL A 398 21.06 0.48 -15.04
N SER A 399 22.02 0.09 -14.20
CA SER A 399 21.97 0.10 -12.71
C SER A 399 21.06 -0.94 -12.04
N TYR A 400 20.24 -1.67 -12.80
CA TYR A 400 19.36 -2.69 -12.23
C TYR A 400 20.15 -3.95 -11.89
N ASP A 401 20.04 -4.41 -10.65
CA ASP A 401 20.65 -5.67 -10.21
C ASP A 401 19.67 -6.84 -10.41
N PHE A 402 20.00 -7.71 -11.36
CA PHE A 402 19.29 -8.96 -11.67
C PHE A 402 19.95 -10.21 -11.07
N SER A 403 21.03 -10.04 -10.29
CA SER A 403 21.69 -11.14 -9.59
C SER A 403 20.72 -11.84 -8.62
N PRO A 404 21.03 -13.05 -8.13
CA PRO A 404 20.16 -13.78 -7.19
C PRO A 404 19.78 -12.99 -5.93
N THR A 405 20.61 -12.03 -5.51
CA THR A 405 20.37 -11.13 -4.36
C THR A 405 19.83 -9.76 -4.76
N GLY A 406 19.74 -9.49 -6.07
CA GLY A 406 19.27 -8.23 -6.61
C GLY A 406 17.77 -8.01 -6.46
N VAL A 407 17.35 -6.77 -6.65
CA VAL A 407 15.96 -6.35 -6.47
C VAL A 407 15.06 -6.85 -7.60
N TRP A 408 15.61 -6.95 -8.81
CA TRP A 408 14.87 -7.29 -10.01
C TRP A 408 15.09 -8.73 -10.39
N ALA A 409 14.08 -9.33 -11.01
CA ALA A 409 14.16 -10.62 -11.67
C ALA A 409 13.55 -10.51 -13.07
N MET A 410 14.02 -11.37 -13.98
CA MET A 410 13.45 -11.53 -15.31
C MET A 410 13.10 -13.01 -15.53
N PRO A 411 11.91 -13.46 -15.10
CA PRO A 411 11.45 -14.83 -15.34
C PRO A 411 11.41 -15.16 -16.83
N ASN A 412 11.52 -16.45 -17.17
CA ASN A 412 11.44 -16.88 -18.55
C ASN A 412 10.09 -16.48 -19.17
N GLY A 413 10.12 -15.80 -20.33
CA GLY A 413 8.92 -15.30 -21.00
C GLY A 413 8.35 -13.98 -20.44
N ALA A 414 8.99 -13.37 -19.43
CA ALA A 414 8.58 -12.06 -18.94
C ALA A 414 8.79 -10.97 -20.00
N THR A 415 7.84 -10.05 -20.11
CA THR A 415 7.89 -8.93 -21.06
C THR A 415 8.55 -7.67 -20.48
N HIS A 416 8.81 -7.67 -19.17
CA HIS A 416 9.49 -6.63 -18.41
C HIS A 416 10.03 -7.21 -17.10
N PRO A 417 10.94 -6.52 -16.38
CA PRO A 417 11.40 -6.96 -15.06
C PRO A 417 10.24 -7.09 -14.08
N VAL A 418 10.36 -7.99 -13.11
CA VAL A 418 9.48 -8.05 -11.93
C VAL A 418 10.30 -7.86 -10.68
N LEU A 419 9.67 -7.45 -9.59
CA LEU A 419 10.36 -7.37 -8.31
C LEU A 419 10.59 -8.78 -7.78
N ARG A 420 11.80 -9.08 -7.34
CA ARG A 420 12.19 -10.45 -6.94
C ARG A 420 11.31 -11.00 -5.82
N TRP A 421 10.86 -10.16 -4.90
CA TRP A 421 9.97 -10.58 -3.82
C TRP A 421 8.64 -11.13 -4.31
N GLN A 422 8.18 -10.77 -5.52
CA GLN A 422 6.93 -11.28 -6.10
C GLN A 422 7.03 -12.77 -6.46
N LEU A 423 8.24 -13.28 -6.69
CA LEU A 423 8.46 -14.67 -7.05
C LEU A 423 8.37 -15.62 -5.85
N GLY A 424 8.38 -15.06 -4.63
CA GLY A 424 8.30 -15.81 -3.37
C GLY A 424 6.99 -15.62 -2.61
N GLN A 425 5.98 -15.00 -3.22
CA GLN A 425 4.63 -14.88 -2.64
C GLN A 425 3.76 -16.09 -2.94
#